data_AF-A0A943K2M8-F1
#
_entry.id   AF-A0A943K2M8-F1
#
_cell.length_a   1.000
_cell.length_b   1.000
_cell.length_c   1.000
_cell.angle_alpha   90.00
_cell.angle_beta   90.00
_cell.angle_gamma   90.00
#
_symmetry.space_group_name_H-M   'P 1'
#
loop_
_entity.id
_entity.type
_entity.pdbx_description
1 polymer ?
#
loop_
_entity_poly.entity_id
_entity_poly.type
_entity_poly.pdbx_seq_one_letter_code
_entity_poly.pdbx_strand_id
1 'polypeptide(L)'
;MRLRNIDNPENRKFCNFIYFNINSGAGAIIRSEFCKKLSEYKHVDCPGYVLNNMKNAIEPRNGNWRKGKQQFIKDYKFTIAFENTCNNGYTTEKLTDAFISYSIPIYWGNPLVTRDFNPKAFINCNDFSSFDEVIEYVKFLDNNDSLYLEMLNSPPLLFNPEQREKELENFLYNIIEKGNKPFQKNLFYTENALTSKKSNSLGRRMKNFIRKHVLQNK
;
A
#
# COMPACT_ATOMS: atom_id res chain seq x y z
N MET A 1 -29.38 -7.07 -6.83
CA MET A 1 -28.98 -6.79 -5.43
C MET A 1 -28.24 -5.46 -5.43
N ARG A 2 -28.89 -4.35 -5.05
CA ARG A 2 -28.29 -2.99 -5.11
C ARG A 2 -27.10 -2.90 -4.13
N LEU A 3 -25.97 -2.37 -4.61
CA LEU A 3 -24.74 -2.10 -3.86
C LEU A 3 -24.97 -0.90 -2.91
N ARG A 4 -25.53 -1.14 -1.72
CA ARG A 4 -26.07 -0.06 -0.86
C ARG A 4 -25.04 0.90 -0.23
N ASN A 5 -23.72 0.72 -0.43
CA ASN A 5 -22.68 1.53 0.24
C ASN A 5 -21.67 2.21 -0.71
N ILE A 6 -21.88 2.18 -2.04
CA ILE A 6 -21.00 2.91 -2.98
C ILE A 6 -21.42 4.37 -3.15
N ASP A 7 -22.68 4.69 -2.86
CA ASP A 7 -23.26 5.99 -3.21
C ASP A 7 -22.67 7.17 -2.41
N ASN A 8 -22.07 6.91 -1.23
CA ASN A 8 -21.42 7.93 -0.39
C ASN A 8 -20.18 7.37 0.35
N PRO A 9 -19.06 7.15 -0.34
CA PRO A 9 -17.88 6.48 0.24
C PRO A 9 -17.22 7.26 1.38
N GLU A 10 -17.49 8.56 1.52
CA GLU A 10 -17.04 9.45 2.60
C GLU A 10 -17.74 9.19 3.94
N ASN A 11 -18.95 8.64 3.91
CA ASN A 11 -19.75 8.30 5.09
C ASN A 11 -19.47 6.90 5.65
N ARG A 12 -18.49 6.20 5.06
CA ARG A 12 -18.06 4.88 5.51
C ARG A 12 -17.33 4.95 6.85
N LYS A 13 -17.18 3.79 7.50
CA LYS A 13 -16.39 3.67 8.73
C LYS A 13 -14.96 4.13 8.49
N PHE A 14 -14.29 4.55 9.55
CA PHE A 14 -12.98 5.18 9.45
C PHE A 14 -11.90 4.27 8.86
N CYS A 15 -11.45 3.27 9.62
CA CYS A 15 -10.29 2.48 9.24
C CYS A 15 -10.42 1.05 9.73
N ASN A 16 -9.84 0.12 8.98
CA ASN A 16 -9.71 -1.28 9.40
C ASN A 16 -8.25 -1.75 9.46
N PHE A 17 -8.04 -2.78 10.30
CA PHE A 17 -6.76 -3.45 10.50
C PHE A 17 -6.96 -4.98 10.58
N ILE A 18 -6.59 -5.70 9.51
CA ILE A 18 -6.89 -7.14 9.37
C ILE A 18 -5.59 -7.96 9.35
N TYR A 19 -5.11 -8.37 10.53
CA TYR A 19 -3.86 -9.12 10.66
C TYR A 19 -3.95 -10.29 11.65
N PHE A 20 -3.20 -11.35 11.34
CA PHE A 20 -3.13 -12.58 12.16
C PHE A 20 -1.72 -12.87 12.68
N ASN A 21 -0.70 -12.33 12.01
CA ASN A 21 0.69 -12.49 12.39
C ASN A 21 1.05 -11.42 13.45
N ILE A 22 1.44 -11.83 14.65
CA ILE A 22 1.81 -10.87 15.71
C ILE A 22 3.27 -10.42 15.58
N ASN A 23 4.20 -11.35 15.32
CA ASN A 23 5.63 -11.12 15.60
C ASN A 23 6.58 -11.41 14.41
N SER A 24 6.13 -12.09 13.35
CA SER A 24 7.03 -12.50 12.28
C SER A 24 7.34 -11.34 11.34
N GLY A 25 8.56 -10.81 11.47
CA GLY A 25 9.09 -9.68 10.71
C GLY A 25 8.87 -8.34 11.41
N ALA A 26 9.81 -7.40 11.24
CA ALA A 26 9.76 -6.09 11.88
C ALA A 26 8.47 -5.31 11.58
N GLY A 27 7.87 -5.53 10.41
CA GLY A 27 6.61 -4.92 10.01
C GLY A 27 5.41 -5.35 10.87
N ALA A 28 5.45 -6.53 11.49
CA ALA A 28 4.39 -7.00 12.37
C ALA A 28 4.26 -6.16 13.66
N ILE A 29 5.41 -5.72 14.21
CA ILE A 29 5.47 -4.80 15.34
C ILE A 29 5.04 -3.41 14.88
N ILE A 30 5.65 -2.91 13.80
CA ILE A 30 5.40 -1.56 13.27
C ILE A 30 3.92 -1.32 12.97
N ARG A 31 3.24 -2.26 12.30
CA ARG A 31 1.81 -2.10 11.97
C ARG A 31 0.91 -2.08 13.20
N SER A 32 1.29 -2.81 14.26
CA SER A 32 0.52 -2.88 15.50
C SER A 32 0.66 -1.58 16.27
N GLU A 33 1.88 -1.03 16.36
CA GLU A 33 2.13 0.27 16.96
C GLU A 33 1.47 1.41 16.18
N PHE A 34 1.55 1.37 14.84
CA PHE A 34 0.85 2.31 13.97
C PHE A 34 -0.68 2.25 14.20
N CYS A 35 -1.27 1.06 14.25
CA CYS A 35 -2.69 0.88 14.50
C CYS A 35 -3.12 1.45 15.85
N LYS A 36 -2.34 1.20 16.92
CA LYS A 36 -2.62 1.75 18.25
C LYS A 36 -2.61 3.28 18.24
N LYS A 37 -1.55 3.89 17.68
CA LYS A 37 -1.44 5.35 17.56
C LYS A 37 -2.57 5.95 16.73
N LEU A 38 -2.92 5.34 15.59
CA LEU A 38 -4.04 5.82 14.77
C LEU A 38 -5.38 5.70 15.51
N SER A 39 -5.53 4.67 16.36
CA SER A 39 -6.73 4.46 17.17
C SER A 39 -6.94 5.53 18.26
N GLU A 40 -5.90 6.28 18.63
CA GLU A 40 -6.03 7.43 19.54
C GLU A 40 -6.79 8.60 18.90
N TYR A 41 -6.77 8.71 17.57
CA TYR A 41 -7.56 9.71 16.84
C TYR A 41 -9.01 9.28 16.65
N LYS A 42 -9.24 8.09 16.08
CA LYS A 42 -10.57 7.54 15.81
C LYS A 42 -10.49 6.01 15.81
N HIS A 43 -11.54 5.36 16.30
CA HIS A 43 -11.58 3.90 16.46
C HIS A 43 -11.24 3.15 15.15
N VAL A 44 -10.31 2.21 15.24
CA VAL A 44 -9.93 1.30 14.14
C VAL A 44 -10.52 -0.08 14.40
N ASP A 45 -11.28 -0.59 13.44
CA ASP A 45 -11.91 -1.91 13.53
C ASP A 45 -10.90 -3.02 13.17
N CYS A 46 -10.68 -3.94 14.11
CA CYS A 46 -9.67 -4.99 14.08
C CYS A 46 -10.33 -6.37 14.18
N PRO A 47 -10.73 -6.99 13.06
CA PRO A 47 -11.35 -8.33 13.06
C PRO A 47 -10.33 -9.48 12.99
N GLY A 48 -9.04 -9.19 12.78
CA GLY A 48 -7.97 -10.19 12.82
C GLY A 48 -7.64 -10.67 14.24
N TYR A 49 -6.67 -11.57 14.39
CA TYR A 49 -6.20 -11.99 15.72
C TYR A 49 -5.41 -10.88 16.44
N VAL A 50 -4.70 -10.05 15.69
CA VAL A 50 -3.88 -8.96 16.23
C VAL A 50 -4.79 -7.78 16.56
N LEU A 51 -4.71 -7.27 17.80
CA LEU A 51 -5.50 -6.15 18.31
C LEU A 51 -7.03 -6.35 18.18
N ASN A 52 -7.50 -7.61 18.22
CA ASN A 52 -8.91 -7.93 17.96
C ASN A 52 -9.87 -7.11 18.84
N ASN A 53 -10.81 -6.41 18.21
CA ASN A 53 -11.93 -5.74 18.87
C ASN A 53 -13.29 -6.07 18.19
N MET A 54 -13.29 -6.96 17.19
CA MET A 54 -14.48 -7.42 16.50
C MET A 54 -14.51 -8.96 16.41
N LYS A 55 -15.29 -9.60 17.28
CA LYS A 55 -15.46 -11.06 17.24
C LYS A 55 -16.34 -11.46 16.05
N ASN A 56 -15.89 -12.48 15.31
CA ASN A 56 -16.64 -13.11 14.21
C ASN A 56 -17.09 -12.15 13.10
N ALA A 57 -16.39 -11.03 12.90
CA ALA A 57 -16.76 -10.03 11.91
C ALA A 57 -16.35 -10.38 10.47
N ILE A 58 -15.45 -11.35 10.29
CA ILE A 58 -15.07 -11.89 8.99
C ILE A 58 -15.19 -13.41 9.05
N GLU A 59 -15.62 -14.01 7.94
CA GLU A 59 -15.61 -15.47 7.78
C GLU A 59 -14.24 -16.09 8.13
N PRO A 60 -14.20 -17.30 8.68
CA PRO A 60 -12.94 -17.95 9.01
C PRO A 60 -12.14 -18.35 7.75
N ARG A 61 -10.83 -18.56 7.93
CA ARG A 61 -9.88 -18.86 6.83
C ARG A 61 -10.18 -20.12 6.02
N ASN A 62 -10.92 -21.07 6.59
CA ASN A 62 -11.35 -22.31 5.94
C ASN A 62 -12.67 -22.16 5.16
N GLY A 63 -13.28 -20.97 5.14
CA GLY A 63 -14.47 -20.63 4.35
C GLY A 63 -14.15 -19.69 3.19
N ASN A 64 -15.07 -18.76 2.89
CA ASN A 64 -14.91 -17.79 1.81
C ASN A 64 -14.14 -16.53 2.29
N TRP A 65 -13.01 -16.76 2.97
CA TRP A 65 -12.19 -15.74 3.62
C TRP A 65 -11.90 -14.53 2.72
N ARG A 66 -11.48 -14.78 1.48
CA ARG A 66 -11.12 -13.69 0.55
C ARG A 66 -12.32 -12.78 0.28
N LYS A 67 -13.48 -13.37 -0.03
CA LYS A 67 -14.70 -12.62 -0.29
C LYS A 67 -15.21 -11.92 0.96
N GLY A 68 -15.21 -12.61 2.11
CA GLY A 68 -15.61 -12.03 3.39
C GLY A 68 -14.71 -10.85 3.80
N LYS A 69 -13.39 -10.99 3.64
CA LYS A 69 -12.43 -9.90 3.89
C LYS A 69 -12.71 -8.70 2.99
N GLN A 70 -12.89 -8.91 1.69
CA GLN A 70 -13.19 -7.83 0.75
C GLN A 70 -14.55 -7.16 1.06
N GLN A 71 -15.58 -7.94 1.39
CA GLN A 71 -16.88 -7.41 1.80
C GLN A 71 -16.77 -6.56 3.06
N PHE A 72 -15.97 -7.00 4.04
CA PHE A 72 -15.70 -6.23 5.24
C PHE A 72 -14.97 -4.92 4.92
N ILE A 73 -13.89 -4.96 4.13
CA ILE A 73 -13.10 -3.75 3.81
C ILE A 73 -13.94 -2.69 3.08
N LYS A 74 -14.93 -3.09 2.28
CA LYS A 74 -15.80 -2.17 1.52
C LYS A 74 -16.53 -1.15 2.39
N ASP A 75 -16.74 -1.42 3.67
CA ASP A 75 -17.41 -0.52 4.60
C ASP A 75 -16.49 0.54 5.21
N TYR A 76 -15.21 0.63 4.79
CA TYR A 76 -14.20 1.52 5.38
C TYR A 76 -13.57 2.50 4.39
N LYS A 77 -13.34 3.74 4.84
CA LYS A 77 -12.59 4.78 4.12
C LYS A 77 -11.13 4.37 3.91
N PHE A 78 -10.48 3.89 4.97
CA PHE A 78 -9.06 3.55 4.99
C PHE A 78 -8.79 2.08 5.37
N THR A 79 -7.69 1.53 4.86
CA THR A 79 -7.19 0.19 5.24
C THR A 79 -5.69 0.28 5.55
N ILE A 80 -5.27 -0.15 6.74
CA ILE A 80 -3.84 -0.30 7.05
C ILE A 80 -3.29 -1.50 6.27
N ALA A 81 -2.45 -1.25 5.27
CA ALA A 81 -1.92 -2.22 4.30
C ALA A 81 -0.40 -2.41 4.45
N PHE A 82 0.07 -2.69 5.66
CA PHE A 82 1.48 -2.83 5.98
C PHE A 82 1.99 -4.25 5.75
N GLU A 83 3.15 -4.36 5.12
CA GLU A 83 3.85 -5.62 4.94
C GLU A 83 4.49 -6.15 6.22
N ASN A 84 4.80 -7.45 6.24
CA ASN A 84 5.52 -8.05 7.36
C ASN A 84 6.99 -7.57 7.44
N THR A 85 7.56 -7.13 6.32
CA THR A 85 8.96 -6.70 6.20
C THR A 85 9.08 -5.61 5.14
N CYS A 86 10.09 -4.74 5.28
CA CYS A 86 10.39 -3.72 4.29
C CYS A 86 11.45 -4.24 3.31
N ASN A 87 11.09 -4.44 2.04
CA ASN A 87 11.97 -4.98 1.01
C ASN A 87 11.62 -4.41 -0.38
N ASN A 88 12.65 -4.09 -1.17
CA ASN A 88 12.46 -3.63 -2.56
C ASN A 88 11.74 -4.69 -3.39
N GLY A 89 10.64 -4.31 -4.05
CA GLY A 89 9.82 -5.19 -4.88
C GLY A 89 8.84 -6.09 -4.10
N TYR A 90 8.83 -6.03 -2.76
CA TYR A 90 7.93 -6.86 -1.94
C TYR A 90 6.58 -6.18 -1.71
N THR A 91 5.69 -6.25 -2.70
CA THR A 91 4.30 -5.80 -2.60
C THR A 91 3.37 -7.01 -2.67
N THR A 92 2.49 -7.18 -1.68
CA THR A 92 1.59 -8.35 -1.60
C THR A 92 0.12 -7.96 -1.77
N GLU A 93 -0.79 -8.90 -1.51
CA GLU A 93 -2.23 -8.71 -1.61
C GLU A 93 -2.80 -7.64 -0.69
N LYS A 94 -2.07 -7.21 0.35
CA LYS A 94 -2.57 -6.23 1.33
C LYS A 94 -2.93 -4.90 0.68
N LEU A 95 -2.10 -4.46 -0.26
CA LEU A 95 -2.32 -3.23 -1.01
C LEU A 95 -3.49 -3.41 -1.99
N THR A 96 -3.51 -4.52 -2.73
CA THR A 96 -4.53 -4.76 -3.77
C THR A 96 -5.91 -5.10 -3.21
N ASP A 97 -6.00 -5.76 -2.06
CA ASP A 97 -7.26 -6.03 -1.37
C ASP A 97 -7.96 -4.72 -0.96
N ALA A 98 -7.21 -3.70 -0.54
CA ALA A 98 -7.73 -2.37 -0.22
C ALA A 98 -8.27 -1.68 -1.49
N PHE A 99 -7.49 -1.69 -2.58
CA PHE A 99 -7.92 -1.11 -3.86
C PHE A 99 -9.19 -1.76 -4.42
N ILE A 100 -9.25 -3.09 -4.48
CA ILE A 100 -10.41 -3.85 -5.02
C ILE A 100 -11.66 -3.66 -4.14
N SER A 101 -11.46 -3.37 -2.85
CA SER A 101 -12.53 -3.08 -1.91
C SER A 101 -12.89 -1.59 -1.85
N TYR A 102 -12.31 -0.77 -2.74
CA TYR A 102 -12.55 0.66 -2.83
C TYR A 102 -12.24 1.37 -1.50
N SER A 103 -11.15 1.02 -0.83
CA SER A 103 -10.70 1.63 0.43
C SER A 103 -9.27 2.14 0.26
N ILE A 104 -8.99 3.36 0.74
CA ILE A 104 -7.67 3.98 0.55
C ILE A 104 -6.63 3.21 1.37
N PRO A 105 -5.59 2.65 0.73
CA PRO A 105 -4.53 1.97 1.46
C PRO A 105 -3.62 2.96 2.19
N ILE A 106 -3.33 2.69 3.46
CA ILE A 106 -2.20 3.27 4.20
C ILE A 106 -1.07 2.24 4.13
N TYR A 107 -0.10 2.46 3.25
CA TYR A 107 0.85 1.43 2.82
C TYR A 107 2.26 1.67 3.35
N TRP A 108 2.89 0.61 3.86
CA TRP A 108 4.30 0.54 4.22
C TRP A 108 4.85 -0.86 3.90
N GLY A 109 6.06 -0.95 3.36
CA GLY A 109 6.66 -2.24 2.99
C GLY A 109 7.67 -2.13 1.86
N ASN A 110 7.22 -1.96 0.61
CA ASN A 110 8.11 -1.81 -0.53
C ASN A 110 8.50 -0.34 -0.76
N PRO A 111 9.79 0.05 -0.63
CA PRO A 111 10.23 1.43 -0.92
C PRO A 111 10.06 1.84 -2.40
N LEU A 112 9.94 0.85 -3.30
CA LEU A 112 9.78 1.04 -4.74
C LEU A 112 8.34 0.82 -5.23
N VAL A 113 7.36 0.81 -4.32
CA VAL A 113 5.94 0.55 -4.64
C VAL A 113 5.39 1.44 -5.76
N THR A 114 5.91 2.66 -5.88
CA THR A 114 5.50 3.65 -6.90
C THR A 114 5.98 3.34 -8.32
N ARG A 115 6.75 2.25 -8.51
CA ARG A 115 7.03 1.71 -9.85
C ARG A 115 5.83 1.02 -10.47
N ASP A 116 4.99 0.42 -9.62
CA ASP A 116 3.87 -0.41 -10.05
C ASP A 116 2.53 0.28 -9.79
N PHE A 117 2.42 1.04 -8.69
CA PHE A 117 1.19 1.67 -8.24
C PHE A 117 1.24 3.20 -8.29
N ASN A 118 0.11 3.81 -8.60
CA ASN A 118 -0.02 5.25 -8.68
C ASN A 118 0.06 5.90 -7.29
N PRO A 119 1.04 6.77 -7.00
CA PRO A 119 1.19 7.41 -5.69
C PRO A 119 0.01 8.33 -5.32
N LYS A 120 -0.86 8.68 -6.27
CA LYS A 120 -2.09 9.44 -6.00
C LYS A 120 -3.26 8.59 -5.49
N ALA A 121 -3.17 7.27 -5.54
CA ALA A 121 -4.27 6.36 -5.18
C ALA A 121 -4.17 5.82 -3.76
N PHE A 122 -3.06 6.06 -3.05
CA PHE A 122 -2.83 5.53 -1.70
C PHE A 122 -1.90 6.43 -0.89
N ILE A 123 -1.89 6.22 0.42
CA ILE A 123 -1.00 6.92 1.34
C ILE A 123 0.29 6.10 1.47
N ASN A 124 1.34 6.53 0.79
CA ASN A 124 2.65 5.90 0.83
C ASN A 124 3.45 6.38 2.05
N CYS A 125 3.61 5.54 3.06
CA CYS A 125 4.33 5.91 4.29
C CYS A 125 5.81 6.25 4.04
N ASN A 126 6.40 5.80 2.92
CA ASN A 126 7.78 6.12 2.57
C ASN A 126 7.99 7.59 2.17
N ASP A 127 6.91 8.33 1.89
CA ASP A 127 6.98 9.75 1.51
C ASP A 127 7.04 10.69 2.72
N PHE A 128 6.95 10.14 3.93
CA PHE A 128 6.91 10.88 5.20
C PHE A 128 8.15 10.59 6.04
N SER A 129 8.53 11.55 6.90
CA SER A 129 9.70 11.41 7.77
C SER A 129 9.40 10.56 9.00
N SER A 130 8.13 10.44 9.38
CA SER A 130 7.67 9.69 10.55
C SER A 130 6.25 9.17 10.39
N PHE A 131 5.86 8.17 11.19
CA PHE A 131 4.48 7.70 11.24
C PHE A 131 3.52 8.73 11.84
N ASP A 132 4.01 9.66 12.66
CA ASP A 132 3.17 10.73 13.20
C ASP A 132 2.73 11.68 12.08
N GLU A 133 3.63 12.00 11.13
CA GLU A 133 3.27 12.75 9.91
C GLU A 133 2.25 12.00 9.03
N VAL A 134 2.37 10.66 8.93
CA VAL A 134 1.38 9.84 8.21
C VAL A 134 0.01 9.94 8.89
N ILE A 135 -0.04 9.86 10.22
CA ILE A 135 -1.29 9.97 10.99
C ILE A 135 -1.93 11.35 10.78
N GLU A 136 -1.15 12.43 10.82
CA GLU A 136 -1.66 13.78 10.52
C GLU A 136 -2.21 13.89 9.09
N TYR A 137 -1.57 13.24 8.11
CA TYR A 137 -2.09 13.21 6.74
C TYR A 137 -3.39 12.39 6.62
N VAL A 138 -3.51 11.28 7.34
CA VAL A 138 -4.75 10.50 7.41
C VAL A 138 -5.88 11.33 8.04
N LYS A 139 -5.61 12.05 9.13
CA LYS A 139 -6.58 12.97 9.76
C LYS A 139 -7.01 14.06 8.79
N PHE A 140 -6.07 14.65 8.06
CA PHE A 140 -6.35 15.68 7.06
C PHE A 140 -7.29 15.17 5.97
N LEU A 141 -7.03 13.99 5.40
CA LEU A 141 -7.91 13.37 4.40
C LEU A 141 -9.26 12.96 4.99
N ASP A 142 -9.30 12.43 6.21
CA ASP A 142 -10.55 12.02 6.86
C ASP A 142 -11.51 13.19 7.09
N ASN A 143 -10.99 14.42 7.28
CA ASN A 143 -11.77 15.65 7.45
C ASN A 143 -11.93 16.46 6.16
N ASN A 144 -11.51 15.93 5.00
CA ASN A 144 -11.60 16.62 3.72
C ASN A 144 -12.12 15.69 2.63
N ASP A 145 -13.46 15.62 2.52
CA ASP A 145 -14.13 14.69 1.61
C ASP A 145 -13.71 14.87 0.15
N SER A 146 -13.47 16.10 -0.31
CA SER A 146 -13.03 16.36 -1.68
C SER A 146 -11.68 15.69 -1.99
N LEU A 147 -10.69 15.85 -1.10
CA LEU A 147 -9.36 15.27 -1.29
C LEU A 147 -9.35 13.76 -1.06
N TYR A 148 -10.14 13.28 -0.11
CA TYR A 148 -10.38 11.86 0.08
C TYR A 148 -10.97 11.22 -1.20
N LEU A 149 -12.01 11.83 -1.77
CA LEU A 149 -12.65 11.35 -3.00
C LEU A 149 -11.70 11.43 -4.21
N GLU A 150 -10.86 12.45 -4.30
CA GLU A 150 -9.84 12.57 -5.35
C GLU A 150 -8.85 11.40 -5.30
N MET A 151 -8.34 11.07 -4.11
CA MET A 151 -7.43 9.93 -3.91
C MET A 151 -8.14 8.60 -4.18
N LEU A 152 -9.37 8.44 -3.67
CA LEU A 152 -10.15 7.21 -3.85
C LEU A 152 -10.46 6.92 -5.33
N ASN A 153 -10.69 7.96 -6.13
CA ASN A 153 -10.98 7.84 -7.57
C ASN A 153 -9.72 7.76 -8.45
N SER A 154 -8.54 7.93 -7.88
CA SER A 154 -7.30 7.85 -8.66
C SER A 154 -7.04 6.40 -9.12
N PRO A 155 -6.67 6.18 -10.39
CA PRO A 155 -6.43 4.83 -10.89
C PRO A 155 -5.25 4.19 -10.16
N PRO A 156 -5.35 2.93 -9.70
CA PRO A 156 -4.34 2.32 -8.83
C PRO A 156 -3.06 1.91 -9.56
N LEU A 157 -3.14 1.60 -10.86
CA LEU A 157 -2.02 1.11 -11.67
C LEU A 157 -1.46 2.21 -12.57
N LEU A 158 -0.13 2.20 -12.76
CA LEU A 158 0.56 3.08 -13.71
C LEU A 158 0.80 2.45 -15.08
N PHE A 159 0.61 1.14 -15.19
CA PHE A 159 0.84 0.38 -16.42
C PHE A 159 -0.48 -0.13 -17.01
N ASN A 160 -0.47 -0.42 -18.31
CA ASN A 160 -1.58 -1.10 -18.97
C ASN A 160 -1.54 -2.60 -18.65
N PRO A 161 -2.58 -3.18 -18.01
CA PRO A 161 -2.65 -4.61 -17.72
C PRO A 161 -2.51 -5.50 -18.96
N GLU A 162 -3.12 -5.13 -20.09
CA GLU A 162 -3.04 -5.90 -21.34
C GLU A 162 -1.61 -5.98 -21.88
N GLN A 163 -0.82 -4.92 -21.68
CA GLN A 163 0.58 -4.92 -22.06
C GLN A 163 1.39 -5.90 -21.18
N ARG A 164 1.14 -5.91 -19.86
CA ARG A 164 1.80 -6.86 -18.95
C ARG A 164 1.44 -8.30 -19.26
N GLU A 165 0.19 -8.56 -19.64
CA GLU A 165 -0.25 -9.89 -20.05
C GLU A 165 0.52 -10.37 -21.29
N LYS A 166 0.69 -9.52 -22.30
CA LYS A 166 1.52 -9.83 -23.48
C LYS A 166 2.99 -10.03 -23.15
N GLU A 167 3.55 -9.25 -22.23
CA GLU A 167 4.94 -9.43 -21.75
C GLU A 167 5.11 -10.79 -21.06
N LEU A 168 4.14 -11.19 -20.24
CA LEU A 168 4.12 -12.49 -19.58
C LEU A 168 3.94 -13.64 -20.58
N GLU A 169 3.03 -13.51 -21.53
CA GLU A 169 2.82 -14.48 -22.61
C GLU A 169 4.11 -14.69 -23.40
N ASN A 170 4.76 -13.61 -23.82
CA ASN A 170 6.05 -13.66 -24.52
C ASN A 170 7.14 -14.31 -23.66
N PHE A 171 7.18 -14.00 -22.36
CA PHE A 171 8.12 -14.63 -21.43
C PHE A 171 7.91 -16.15 -21.36
N LEU A 172 6.67 -16.61 -21.22
CA LEU A 172 6.32 -18.03 -21.18
C LEU A 172 6.59 -18.72 -22.52
N TYR A 173 6.23 -18.08 -23.63
CA TYR A 173 6.53 -18.56 -24.99
C TYR A 173 8.03 -18.78 -25.18
N ASN A 174 8.86 -17.83 -24.75
CA ASN A 174 10.32 -17.96 -24.84
C ASN A 174 10.87 -19.12 -24.00
N ILE A 175 10.25 -19.45 -22.86
CA ILE A 175 10.65 -20.61 -22.05
C ILE A 175 10.28 -21.92 -22.76
N ILE A 176 9.07 -22.00 -23.31
CA ILE A 176 8.51 -23.23 -23.88
C ILE A 176 9.13 -23.52 -25.26
N GLU A 177 9.07 -22.56 -26.17
CA GLU A 177 9.37 -22.78 -27.60
C GLU A 177 10.85 -22.60 -27.92
N LYS A 178 11.53 -21.63 -27.29
CA LYS A 178 12.95 -21.37 -27.58
C LYS A 178 13.90 -22.25 -26.78
N GLY A 179 13.38 -22.94 -25.75
CA GLY A 179 14.18 -23.74 -24.82
C GLY A 179 15.20 -22.92 -24.03
N ASN A 180 15.82 -23.54 -23.02
CA ASN A 180 16.84 -22.89 -22.23
C ASN A 180 18.13 -22.70 -23.05
N LYS A 181 18.50 -21.46 -23.38
CA LYS A 181 19.92 -21.09 -23.40
C LYS A 181 20.33 -20.90 -21.94
N PRO A 182 21.29 -21.66 -21.40
CA PRO A 182 21.73 -21.49 -20.02
C PRO A 182 22.09 -20.02 -19.78
N PHE A 183 21.52 -19.42 -18.73
CA PHE A 183 22.00 -18.12 -18.27
C PHE A 183 23.49 -18.29 -17.89
N GLN A 184 24.39 -17.74 -18.70
CA GLN A 184 25.80 -17.66 -18.32
C GLN A 184 25.90 -16.79 -17.07
N LYS A 185 26.11 -17.44 -15.92
CA LYS A 185 26.49 -16.75 -14.70
C LYS A 185 27.85 -16.12 -14.96
N ASN A 186 27.86 -14.84 -15.33
CA ASN A 186 29.08 -14.05 -15.39
C ASN A 186 29.72 -14.06 -13.99
N LEU A 187 30.84 -14.78 -13.84
CA LEU A 187 31.59 -14.89 -12.59
C LEU A 187 32.18 -13.54 -12.11
N PHE A 188 32.08 -12.47 -12.91
CA PHE A 188 32.79 -11.21 -12.71
C PHE A 188 31.91 -9.97 -12.47
N TYR A 189 30.67 -10.11 -11.98
CA TYR A 189 29.82 -8.96 -11.59
C TYR A 189 30.12 -8.38 -10.19
N THR A 190 31.32 -8.58 -9.66
CA THR A 190 31.72 -8.06 -8.34
C THR A 190 32.53 -6.77 -8.35
N GLU A 191 33.07 -6.29 -9.49
CA GLU A 191 33.95 -5.11 -9.46
C GLU A 191 33.26 -3.75 -9.75
N ASN A 192 32.19 -3.70 -10.56
CA ASN A 192 31.58 -2.41 -10.95
C ASN A 192 30.45 -1.90 -10.03
N ALA A 193 30.06 -2.66 -9.00
CA ALA A 193 29.05 -2.22 -8.03
C ALA A 193 29.64 -1.30 -6.93
N LEU A 194 30.96 -1.11 -6.88
CA LEU A 194 31.62 -0.27 -5.88
C LEU A 194 31.90 1.17 -6.35
N THR A 195 31.72 1.50 -7.63
CA THR A 195 32.12 2.81 -8.19
C THR A 195 30.98 3.75 -8.60
N SER A 196 29.70 3.35 -8.51
CA SER A 196 28.57 4.24 -8.88
C SER A 196 27.93 5.01 -7.71
N LYS A 197 28.54 5.00 -6.52
CA LYS A 197 28.22 5.97 -5.46
C LYS A 197 28.81 7.34 -5.80
N LYS A 198 28.15 8.13 -6.66
CA LYS A 198 28.13 9.61 -6.64
C LYS A 198 27.27 10.17 -7.78
N SER A 199 26.02 10.55 -7.47
CA SER A 199 25.42 11.85 -7.81
C SER A 199 23.91 11.86 -7.56
N ASN A 200 23.50 12.22 -6.33
CA ASN A 200 22.13 12.60 -6.02
C ASN A 200 21.92 14.09 -6.38
N SER A 201 21.32 14.37 -7.54
CA SER A 201 20.96 15.75 -7.96
C SER A 201 19.46 16.06 -7.91
N LEU A 202 18.58 15.05 -7.76
CA LEU A 202 17.11 15.29 -7.71
C LEU A 202 16.59 15.75 -6.34
N GLY A 203 17.24 15.35 -5.23
CA GLY A 203 16.80 15.71 -3.87
C GLY A 203 16.86 17.22 -3.55
N ARG A 204 17.66 18.01 -4.29
CA ARG A 204 17.72 19.47 -4.13
C ARG A 204 16.55 20.20 -4.80
N ARG A 205 15.95 19.63 -5.86
CA ARG A 205 14.83 20.26 -6.57
C ARG A 205 13.52 20.20 -5.78
N MET A 206 13.26 19.10 -5.06
CA MET A 206 12.03 18.96 -4.24
C MET A 206 12.07 19.83 -2.97
N LYS A 207 13.23 19.95 -2.31
CA LYS A 207 13.41 20.82 -1.13
C LYS A 207 13.14 22.31 -1.45
N ASN A 208 13.43 22.76 -2.67
CA ASN A 208 13.15 24.13 -3.09
C ASN A 208 11.67 24.37 -3.42
N PHE A 209 10.90 23.34 -3.76
CA PHE A 209 9.45 23.45 -4.02
C PHE A 209 8.66 23.63 -2.71
N ILE A 210 8.94 22.80 -1.71
CA ILE A 210 8.26 22.87 -0.39
C ILE A 210 8.59 24.18 0.33
N ARG A 211 9.84 24.66 0.25
CA ARG A 211 10.27 25.93 0.86
C ARG A 211 9.59 27.16 0.23
N LYS A 212 9.17 27.06 -1.04
CA LYS A 212 8.53 28.16 -1.79
C LYS A 212 7.03 28.26 -1.56
N HIS A 213 6.38 27.18 -1.10
CA HIS A 213 4.91 27.12 -1.01
C HIS A 213 4.36 26.87 0.41
N VAL A 214 5.21 26.49 1.37
CA VAL A 214 4.76 26.23 2.76
C VAL A 214 5.16 27.35 3.75
N LEU A 215 6.11 28.23 3.39
CA LEU A 215 6.64 29.26 4.31
C LEU A 215 6.22 30.71 4.01
N GLN A 216 5.21 30.94 3.17
CA GLN A 216 4.69 32.30 2.89
C GLN A 216 3.39 32.66 3.62
N ASN A 217 2.93 31.84 4.57
CA ASN A 217 1.75 32.14 5.39
C ASN A 217 2.09 32.12 6.89
N LYS A 218 3.06 32.95 7.29
CA LYS A 218 3.22 33.42 8.67
C LYS A 218 3.50 34.90 8.66
#